data_AF-A0A1W9U606-F1
#
_entry.id   AF-A0A1W9U606-F1
#
_cell.length_a   1.000
_cell.length_b   1.000
_cell.length_c   1.000
_cell.angle_alpha   90.00
_cell.angle_beta   90.00
_cell.angle_gamma   90.00
#
_symmetry.space_group_name_H-M   'P 1'
#
loop_
_entity.id
_entity.type
_entity.pdbx_description
1 polymer ?
#
loop_
_entity_poly.entity_id
_entity_poly.type
_entity_poly.pdbx_seq_one_letter_code
_entity_poly.pdbx_strand_id
1 'polypeptide(L)'
;MHIHLHGPLEKIAQKEIQINVKRAITLRRLLELLAQQYPAIAPYASCKTDIDLSAHLMAYKGGRILKINDTVENYEKIQLVVHVMGG
;
A
#
# COMPACT_ATOMS: atom_id res chain seq x y z
N MET A 1 -9.24 -2.99 8.38
CA MET A 1 -8.49 -1.84 7.83
C MET A 1 -8.99 -1.59 6.43
N HIS A 2 -9.18 -0.32 6.07
CA HIS A 2 -9.67 0.06 4.74
C HIS A 2 -8.53 0.68 3.94
N ILE A 3 -8.30 0.18 2.74
CA ILE A 3 -7.24 0.63 1.86
C ILE A 3 -7.89 1.14 0.59
N HIS A 4 -7.84 2.45 0.37
CA HIS A 4 -8.24 3.04 -0.90
C HIS A 4 -7.09 3.00 -1.89
N LEU A 5 -7.36 2.45 -3.06
CA LEU A 5 -6.45 2.40 -4.18
C LEU A 5 -6.74 3.59 -5.09
N HIS A 6 -5.69 4.26 -5.55
CA HIS A 6 -5.79 5.36 -6.49
C HIS A 6 -4.99 5.08 -7.76
N GLY A 7 -5.43 5.68 -8.86
CA GLY A 7 -4.75 5.60 -10.15
C GLY A 7 -4.83 4.19 -10.76
N PRO A 8 -3.73 3.64 -11.32
CA PRO A 8 -3.74 2.33 -11.99
C PRO A 8 -4.22 1.17 -11.10
N LEU A 9 -4.02 1.25 -9.77
CA LEU A 9 -4.44 0.21 -8.83
C LEU A 9 -5.96 0.14 -8.64
N GLU A 10 -6.72 1.18 -9.01
CA GLU A 10 -8.19 1.18 -8.90
C GLU A 10 -8.84 0.00 -9.64
N LYS A 11 -8.19 -0.47 -10.71
CA LYS A 11 -8.66 -1.59 -11.54
C LYS A 11 -8.52 -2.96 -10.87
N ILE A 12 -7.75 -3.07 -9.79
CA ILE A 12 -7.42 -4.36 -9.16
C ILE A 12 -8.55 -4.83 -8.24
N ALA A 13 -9.09 -3.93 -7.41
CA ALA A 13 -10.04 -4.28 -6.35
C ALA A 13 -11.25 -3.34 -6.30
N GLN A 14 -11.67 -2.80 -7.45
CA GLN A 14 -12.79 -1.83 -7.51
C GLN A 14 -12.60 -0.66 -6.53
N LYS A 15 -11.36 -0.10 -6.50
CA LYS A 15 -10.95 1.07 -5.69
C LYS A 15 -10.75 0.87 -4.19
N GLU A 16 -11.23 -0.22 -3.57
CA GLU A 16 -11.08 -0.42 -2.13
C GLU A 16 -10.74 -1.87 -1.75
N ILE A 17 -9.77 -2.04 -0.86
CA ILE A 17 -9.44 -3.32 -0.24
C ILE A 17 -9.74 -3.25 1.25
N GLN A 18 -10.50 -4.22 1.74
CA GLN A 18 -10.68 -4.43 3.18
C GLN A 18 -9.83 -5.61 3.63
N ILE A 19 -8.90 -5.34 4.55
CA ILE A 19 -8.06 -6.37 5.15
C ILE A 19 -8.16 -6.30 6.66
N ASN A 20 -8.28 -7.47 7.30
CA ASN A 20 -8.28 -7.57 8.75
C ASN A 20 -6.90 -8.03 9.24
N VAL A 21 -6.20 -7.18 9.98
CA VAL A 21 -4.90 -7.51 10.57
C VAL A 21 -5.07 -7.74 12.07
N LYS A 22 -4.67 -8.92 12.56
CA LYS A 22 -4.84 -9.32 13.98
C LYS A 22 -3.96 -8.52 14.95
N ARG A 23 -2.88 -7.92 14.45
CA ARG A 23 -1.92 -7.10 15.22
C ARG A 23 -1.42 -5.98 14.32
N ALA A 24 -0.86 -4.94 14.94
CA ALA A 24 -0.14 -3.90 14.23
C ALA A 24 0.99 -4.54 13.37
N ILE A 25 1.06 -4.17 12.10
CA ILE A 25 2.07 -4.67 11.16
C ILE A 25 2.76 -3.49 10.47
N THR A 26 3.92 -3.70 9.88
CA THR A 26 4.59 -2.64 9.10
C THR A 26 3.95 -2.48 7.71
N LEU A 27 4.13 -1.31 7.09
CA LEU A 27 3.72 -1.08 5.70
C LEU A 27 4.32 -2.13 4.75
N ARG A 28 5.59 -2.50 4.93
CA ARG A 28 6.21 -3.61 4.18
C ARG A 28 5.37 -4.87 4.26
N ARG A 29 5.05 -5.29 5.49
CA ARG A 29 4.31 -6.54 5.71
C ARG A 29 2.90 -6.45 5.15
N LEU A 30 2.28 -5.27 5.19
CA LEU A 30 1.01 -5.03 4.53
C LEU A 30 1.11 -5.25 3.01
N LEU A 31 2.09 -4.64 2.35
CA LEU A 31 2.28 -4.79 0.90
C LEU A 31 2.57 -6.24 0.50
N GLU A 32 3.35 -6.97 1.30
CA GLU A 32 3.57 -8.40 1.10
C GLU A 32 2.26 -9.22 1.17
N LEU A 33 1.39 -8.93 2.14
CA LEU A 33 0.10 -9.60 2.27
C LEU A 33 -0.83 -9.28 1.09
N LEU A 34 -0.84 -8.03 0.65
CA LEU A 34 -1.61 -7.60 -0.51
C LEU A 34 -1.08 -8.25 -1.79
N ALA A 35 0.24 -8.37 -1.95
CA ALA A 35 0.87 -8.99 -3.11
C ALA A 35 0.51 -10.48 -3.27
N GLN A 36 0.24 -11.19 -2.16
CA GLN A 36 -0.21 -12.58 -2.19
C GLN A 36 -1.62 -12.72 -2.80
N GLN A 37 -2.49 -11.74 -2.59
CA GLN A 37 -3.86 -11.76 -3.11
C GLN A 37 -3.99 -11.03 -4.45
N TYR A 38 -3.15 -10.02 -4.68
CA TYR A 38 -3.17 -9.14 -5.83
C TYR A 38 -1.78 -9.07 -6.45
N PRO A 39 -1.49 -9.90 -7.47
CA PRO A 39 -0.16 -9.99 -8.09
C PRO A 39 0.36 -8.64 -8.61
N ALA A 40 -0.53 -7.73 -9.01
CA ALA A 40 -0.18 -6.39 -9.44
C ALA A 40 0.47 -5.51 -8.35
N ILE A 41 0.36 -5.89 -7.06
CA ILE A 41 1.02 -5.20 -5.95
C ILE A 41 2.43 -5.75 -5.67
N ALA A 42 2.76 -6.93 -6.22
CA ALA A 42 4.04 -7.60 -5.98
C ALA A 42 5.29 -6.76 -6.26
N PRO A 43 5.34 -5.91 -7.31
CA PRO A 43 6.50 -5.05 -7.54
C PRO A 43 6.79 -4.12 -6.35
N TYR A 44 5.76 -3.51 -5.76
CA TYR A 44 5.91 -2.59 -4.64
C TYR A 44 6.28 -3.29 -3.33
N ALA A 45 5.85 -4.54 -3.14
CA ALA A 45 6.28 -5.34 -2.00
C ALA A 45 7.77 -5.71 -2.05
N SER A 46 8.38 -5.70 -3.24
CA SER A 46 9.81 -5.98 -3.41
C SER A 46 10.73 -4.80 -3.09
N CYS A 47 10.17 -3.58 -2.98
CA CYS A 47 10.92 -2.38 -2.64
C CYS A 47 11.56 -2.51 -1.25
N LYS A 48 12.85 -2.18 -1.14
CA LYS A 48 13.60 -2.35 0.13
C LYS A 48 13.80 -1.06 0.90
N THR A 49 13.69 0.10 0.25
CA THR A 49 13.94 1.42 0.84
C THR A 49 12.72 2.32 0.68
N ASP A 50 12.61 3.33 1.55
CA ASP A 50 11.54 4.33 1.45
C ASP A 50 11.59 5.08 0.11
N ILE A 51 12.80 5.36 -0.38
CA ILE A 51 13.02 6.07 -1.65
C ILE A 51 12.48 5.25 -2.82
N ASP A 52 12.87 3.99 -2.91
CA ASP A 52 12.45 3.04 -3.95
C ASP A 52 10.93 2.85 -3.94
N LEU A 53 10.35 2.67 -2.75
CA LEU A 53 8.90 2.57 -2.60
C LEU A 53 8.22 3.87 -3.08
N SER A 54 8.63 5.03 -2.56
CA SER A 54 8.03 6.32 -2.87
C SER A 54 8.14 6.76 -4.33
N ALA A 55 9.14 6.24 -5.07
CA ALA A 55 9.28 6.49 -6.50
C ALA A 55 8.14 5.87 -7.33
N HIS A 56 7.51 4.81 -6.80
CA HIS A 56 6.50 4.02 -7.52
C HIS A 56 5.12 4.05 -6.83
N LEU A 57 5.11 4.09 -5.50
CA LEU A 57 3.92 3.99 -4.66
C LEU A 57 4.08 4.85 -3.41
N MET A 58 3.14 5.75 -3.17
CA MET A 58 3.02 6.46 -1.90
C MET A 58 1.85 5.89 -1.11
N ALA A 59 2.10 5.58 0.16
CA ALA A 59 1.09 5.18 1.12
C ALA A 59 0.80 6.35 2.07
N TYR A 60 -0.48 6.65 2.30
CA TYR A 60 -0.90 7.72 3.20
C TYR A 60 -1.77 7.20 4.32
N LYS A 61 -1.59 7.76 5.52
CA LYS A 61 -2.44 7.55 6.69
C LYS A 61 -2.75 8.90 7.31
N GLY A 62 -4.03 9.29 7.30
CA GLY A 62 -4.47 10.57 7.86
C GLY A 62 -3.71 11.78 7.29
N GLY A 63 -3.38 11.78 5.99
CA GLY A 63 -2.64 12.85 5.32
C GLY A 63 -1.12 12.82 5.50
N ARG A 64 -0.56 11.84 6.23
CA ARG A 64 0.90 11.65 6.34
C ARG A 64 1.36 10.52 5.43
N ILE A 65 2.50 10.72 4.77
CA ILE A 65 3.17 9.67 4.00
C ILE A 65 3.76 8.66 4.98
N LEU A 66 3.47 7.38 4.75
CA LEU A 66 4.02 6.27 5.50
C LEU A 66 5.34 5.80 4.89
N LYS A 67 6.28 5.50 5.77
CA LYS A 67 7.54 4.81 5.45
C LYS A 67 7.37 3.29 5.48
N ILE A 68 8.31 2.57 4.89
CA ILE A 68 8.26 1.11 4.75
C ILE A 68 8.19 0.38 6.10
N ASN A 69 8.80 0.97 7.13
CA ASN A 69 8.85 0.44 8.49
C ASN A 69 7.79 1.04 9.41
N ASP A 70 6.97 1.99 8.93
CA ASP A 70 5.90 2.55 9.73
C ASP A 70 4.82 1.50 10.00
N THR A 71 4.25 1.56 11.19
CA THR A 71 3.25 0.61 11.66
C THR A 71 1.84 1.04 11.27
N VAL A 72 1.05 0.08 10.83
CA VAL A 72 -0.35 0.21 10.46
C VAL A 72 -1.21 -0.76 11.25
N GLU A 73 -2.40 -0.31 11.62
CA GLU A 73 -3.31 -1.03 12.50
C GLU A 73 -4.66 -1.32 11.83
N ASN A 74 -5.42 -2.24 12.43
CA ASN A 74 -6.62 -2.78 11.83
C ASN A 74 -7.76 -1.78 11.60
N TYR A 75 -7.80 -0.68 12.34
CA TYR A 75 -8.90 0.30 12.24
C TYR A 75 -8.54 1.51 11.39
N GLU A 76 -7.41 1.44 10.69
CA GLU A 76 -6.88 2.59 9.96
C GLU A 76 -7.43 2.67 8.55
N LYS A 77 -7.36 3.89 8.01
CA LYS A 77 -7.64 4.19 6.61
C LYS A 77 -6.32 4.53 5.93
N ILE A 78 -5.95 3.71 4.97
CA ILE A 78 -4.73 3.87 4.18
C ILE A 78 -5.13 4.23 2.76
N GLN A 79 -4.41 5.15 2.15
CA GLN A 79 -4.54 5.43 0.72
C GLN A 79 -3.25 5.01 0.04
N LEU A 80 -3.36 4.21 -1.02
CA LEU A 80 -2.26 3.78 -1.86
C LEU A 80 -2.36 4.48 -3.20
N VAL A 81 -1.38 5.34 -3.49
CA VAL A 81 -1.33 6.14 -4.70
C VAL A 81 -0.13 5.72 -5.52
N VAL A 82 -0.37 5.14 -6.70
CA VAL A 82 0.70 4.79 -7.64
C VAL A 82 1.01 5.99 -8.52
N HIS A 83 2.30 6.30 -8.64
CA HIS A 83 2.77 7.26 -9.62
C HIS A 83 2.68 6.65 -11.01
N VAL A 84 1.93 7.29 -11.90
CA VAL A 84 2.00 6.99 -13.33
C VAL A 84 3.26 7.68 -13.85
N MET A 85 4.37 6.96 -13.94
CA MET A 85 5.49 7.43 -14.75
C MET A 85 5.09 7.29 -16.22
N GLY A 86 4.49 8.35 -16.76
CA GLY A 86 4.26 8.47 -18.20
C GLY A 86 5.62 8.61 -18.89
N GLY A 87 5.92 7.67 -19.79
CA GLY A 87 6.79 7.91 -20.93
C GLY A 87 5.97 8.47 -22.08
#